data_AF-A0A7C4I4D3-F1
#
_entry.id   AF-A0A7C4I4D3-F1
#
_cell.length_a   1.000
_cell.length_b   1.000
_cell.length_c   1.000
_cell.angle_alpha   90.00
_cell.angle_beta   90.00
_cell.angle_gamma   90.00
#
_symmetry.space_group_name_H-M   'P 1'
#
loop_
_entity.id
_entity.type
_entity.pdbx_description
1 polymer ?
#
loop_
_entity_poly.entity_id
_entity_poly.type
_entity_poly.pdbx_seq_one_letter_code
_entity_poly.pdbx_strand_id
1 'polypeptide(L)' 'MKVSVVIITKNRIESLKKCVESLLKQTVLPYELIVVDGSDNEE' A
#
# COMPACT_ATOMS: atom_id res chain seq x y z
N MET A 1 -13.10 -15.21 -0.06
CA MET A 1 -11.67 -15.35 0.27
C MET A 1 -11.25 -14.08 1.01
N LYS A 2 -10.54 -14.18 2.13
CA LYS A 2 -9.94 -13.01 2.79
C LYS A 2 -8.48 -12.93 2.35
N VAL A 3 -8.06 -11.76 1.88
CA VAL A 3 -6.70 -11.51 1.38
C VAL A 3 -6.12 -10.36 2.17
N SER A 4 -4.98 -10.60 2.81
CA SER A 4 -4.17 -9.57 3.46
C SER A 4 -3.12 -9.09 2.48
N VAL A 5 -3.04 -7.77 2.27
CA VAL A 5 -2.08 -7.16 1.35
C VAL A 5 -1.04 -6.40 2.17
N VAL A 6 0.23 -6.77 2.03
CA VAL A 6 1.36 -6.11 2.68
C VAL A 6 2.14 -5.32 1.63
N ILE A 7 2.29 -4.02 1.86
CA ILE A 7 3.02 -3.10 0.98
C ILE A 7 4.27 -2.63 1.72
N ILE A 8 5.45 -2.93 1.18
CA ILE A 8 6.72 -2.42 1.68
C ILE A 8 7.14 -1.25 0.78
N THR A 9 7.38 -0.09 1.37
CA THR A 9 7.71 1.14 0.65
C THR A 9 8.81 1.91 1.36
N LYS A 10 9.56 2.73 0.62
CA LYS A 10 10.60 3.62 1.14
C LYS A 10 10.77 4.80 0.18
N ASN A 11 10.57 6.02 0.67
CA ASN A 11 10.76 7.30 -0.05
C ASN A 11 10.02 7.36 -1.41
N ARG A 12 8.81 6.79 -1.50
CA ARG A 12 8.04 6.64 -2.76
C ARG A 12 6.55 6.96 -2.62
N ILE A 13 6.23 8.08 -1.98
CA ILE A 13 4.85 8.46 -1.63
C ILE A 13 3.89 8.46 -2.84
N GLU A 14 4.32 8.98 -4.00
CA GLU A 14 3.48 9.02 -5.21
C GLU A 14 3.18 7.62 -5.77
N SER A 15 4.12 6.68 -5.65
CA SER A 15 3.90 5.30 -6.08
C SER A 15 3.00 4.55 -5.10
N LEU A 16 3.18 4.80 -3.79
CA LEU A 16 2.31 4.25 -2.75
C LEU A 16 0.86 4.69 -2.97
N LYS A 17 0.63 5.98 -3.24
CA LYS A 17 -0.70 6.51 -3.53
C LYS A 17 -1.36 5.81 -4.72
N LYS A 18 -0.64 5.69 -5.85
CA LYS A 18 -1.14 4.96 -7.04
C LYS A 18 -1.42 3.49 -6.73
N CYS A 19 -0.57 2.84 -5.96
CA CYS A 19 -0.73 1.44 -5.54
C CYS A 19 -2.03 1.27 -4.73
N VAL A 20 -2.22 2.07 -3.69
CA VAL A 20 -3.43 2.04 -2.84
C VAL A 20 -4.69 2.34 -3.66
N GLU A 21 -4.66 3.36 -4.52
CA GLU A 21 -5.79 3.68 -5.42
C GLU A 21 -6.15 2.51 -6.35
N SER A 22 -5.15 1.75 -6.83
CA SER A 22 -5.39 0.58 -7.68
C SER A 22 -5.98 -0.61 -6.91
N LEU A 23 -5.60 -0.79 -5.64
CA LEU A 23 -6.10 -1.84 -4.77
C LEU A 23 -7.55 -1.59 -4.37
N LEU A 24 -7.92 -0.33 -4.14
CA LEU A 24 -9.29 0.08 -3.86
C LEU A 24 -10.24 -0.06 -5.07
N LYS A 25 -9.70 -0.26 -6.29
CA LYS A 25 -10.47 -0.48 -7.52
C LYS A 25 -10.62 -1.96 -7.90
N GLN A 26 -10.03 -2.89 -7.13
CA GLN A 26 -10.14 -4.32 -7.41
C GLN A 26 -11.58 -4.81 -7.19
N THR A 27 -12.01 -5.79 -7.97
CA THR A 27 -13.32 -6.44 -7.81
C THR A 27 -13.43 -7.21 -6.49
N VAL A 28 -12.29 -7.64 -5.94
CA VAL A 28 -12.17 -8.21 -4.60
C VAL A 28 -11.27 -7.30 -3.78
N LEU A 29 -11.85 -6.64 -2.78
CA LEU A 29 -11.11 -5.74 -1.91
C LEU A 29 -10.22 -6.54 -0.93
N PRO A 30 -9.02 -6.02 -0.60
CA PRO A 30 -8.23 -6.54 0.52
C PRO A 30 -9.05 -6.53 1.81
N TYR A 31 -8.90 -7.58 2.62
CA TYR A 31 -9.47 -7.61 3.96
C TYR A 31 -8.74 -6.63 4.90
N GLU A 32 -7.42 -6.56 4.74
CA GLU A 32 -6.55 -5.61 5.42
C GLU A 32 -5.43 -5.17 4.49
N LEU A 33 -4.94 -3.97 4.72
CA LEU A 33 -3.85 -3.36 3.99
C LEU A 33 -2.80 -2.87 5.00
N ILE A 34 -1.65 -3.53 5.02
CA ILE A 34 -0.56 -3.26 5.95
C ILE A 34 0.54 -2.55 5.18
N VAL A 35 0.83 -1.29 5.53
CA VAL A 35 1.91 -0.51 4.93
C VAL A 35 3.10 -0.51 5.88
N VAL A 36 4.21 -1.06 5.42
CA VAL A 36 5.49 -1.02 6.12
C VAL A 36 6.34 0.05 5.43
N ASP A 37 6.44 1.21 6.07
CA ASP A 37 7.24 2.32 5.58
C ASP A 37 8.66 2.28 6.18
N GLY A 38 9.65 2.19 5.30
CA GLY A 38 11.07 2.26 5.63
C GLY A 38 11.71 3.59 5.22
N SER A 39 10.90 4.63 5.02
CA SER A 39 11.38 5.98 4.74
C SER A 39 12.21 6.50 5.90
N ASP A 40 13.29 7.18 5.56
CA ASP A 40 14.13 7.85 6.55
C ASP A 40 13.51 9.22 6.83
N ASN A 41 13.54 9.74 8.06
CA ASN A 41 12.83 10.96 8.49
C ASN A 41 13.35 12.29 7.89
N GLU A 42 14.01 12.26 6.74
CA GLU A 42 14.45 13.45 6.02
C GLU A 42 13.46 13.72 4.88
N GLU A 43 12.49 14.60 5.15
CA GLU A 43 11.76 15.34 4.11
C GLU A 43 12.65 16.39 3.43
#